data_AF-A0A3B0M150-F1
#
_entry.id   AF-A0A3B0M150-F1
#
_cell.length_a   1.000
_cell.length_b   1.000
_cell.length_c   1.000
_cell.angle_alpha   90.00
_cell.angle_beta   90.00
_cell.angle_gamma   90.00
#
_symmetry.space_group_name_H-M   'P 1'
#
loop_
_entity.id
_entity.type
_entity.pdbx_description
1 polymer ?
#
loop_
_entity_poly.entity_id
_entity_poly.type
_entity_poly.pdbx_seq_one_letter_code
_entity_poly.pdbx_strand_id
1 'polypeptide(L)'
;MVIWFLLMVMIFSLQTFLLFSPYILLLLVILLLYPLATIFTKHLHDRGKSGGWLLLVFVLFSIDVSLFTPFWQWGIGRFLPLFIVTILFLDCGSFKGQDKANRYGKKTEQVDYLSGLIFIYLGLPILFTGNVPRFTT
;
A
#
# COMPACT_ATOMS: atom_id res chain seq x y z
N MET A 1 4.69 -3.27 7.20
CA MET A 1 5.34 -4.26 6.30
C MET A 1 5.88 -5.47 7.06
N VAL A 2 6.73 -5.31 8.08
CA VAL A 2 7.28 -6.46 8.84
C VAL A 2 6.19 -7.32 9.48
N ILE A 3 5.21 -6.71 10.16
CA ILE A 3 4.09 -7.43 10.80
C ILE A 3 3.29 -8.25 9.78
N TRP A 4 3.07 -7.70 8.58
CA TRP A 4 2.37 -8.40 7.51
C TRP A 4 3.15 -9.63 7.03
N PHE A 5 4.47 -9.52 6.90
CA PHE A 5 5.34 -10.64 6.51
C PHE A 5 5.33 -11.74 7.58
N LEU A 6 5.39 -11.37 8.86
CA LEU A 6 5.27 -12.32 9.96
C LEU A 6 3.93 -13.06 9.95
N LEU A 7 2.83 -12.34 9.69
CA LEU A 7 1.50 -12.95 9.55
C LEU A 7 1.44 -13.93 8.36
N MET A 8 2.02 -13.58 7.20
CA MET A 8 2.10 -14.50 6.07
C MET A 8 2.86 -15.78 6.43
N VAL A 9 4.06 -15.65 7.02
CA VAL A 9 4.86 -16.81 7.45
C VAL A 9 4.10 -17.67 8.45
N MET A 10 3.38 -17.06 9.39
CA MET A 10 2.55 -17.76 10.36
C MET A 10 1.41 -18.54 9.70
N ILE A 11 0.70 -17.94 8.73
CA ILE A 11 -0.41 -18.60 8.01
C ILE A 11 0.09 -19.83 7.24
N PHE A 12 1.19 -19.71 6.50
CA PHE A 12 1.78 -20.85 5.77
C PHE A 12 2.32 -21.93 6.71
N SER A 13 2.90 -21.55 7.85
CA SER A 13 3.34 -22.51 8.87
C SER A 13 2.15 -23.27 9.47
N LEU A 14 1.05 -22.57 9.77
CA LEU A 14 -0.18 -23.18 10.29
C LEU A 14 -0.78 -24.19 9.30
N GLN A 15 -0.65 -23.97 7.98
CA GLN A 15 -1.05 -24.97 6.99
C GLN A 15 -0.29 -26.29 7.18
N THR A 16 1.02 -26.22 7.43
CA THR A 16 1.88 -27.39 7.61
C THR A 16 1.60 -28.11 8.93
N PHE A 17 1.30 -27.37 10.01
CA PHE A 17 1.12 -27.95 11.35
C PHE A 17 -0.33 -28.37 11.67
N LEU A 18 -1.34 -27.63 11.20
CA LEU A 18 -2.75 -27.83 11.55
C LEU A 18 -3.58 -28.45 10.42
N LEU A 19 -2.96 -28.81 9.29
CA LEU A 19 -3.63 -29.40 8.11
C LEU A 19 -4.88 -28.61 7.68
N PHE A 20 -4.81 -27.27 7.75
CA PHE A 20 -5.92 -26.43 7.32
C PHE A 20 -6.27 -26.71 5.85
N SER A 21 -7.57 -26.74 5.57
CA SER A 21 -8.08 -26.86 4.21
C SER A 21 -7.50 -25.74 3.33
N PRO A 22 -7.05 -26.05 2.10
CA PRO A 22 -6.44 -25.08 1.20
C PRO A 22 -7.39 -23.90 0.88
N TYR A 23 -8.71 -24.12 0.95
CA TYR A 23 -9.71 -23.06 0.75
C TYR A 23 -9.72 -22.03 1.88
N ILE A 24 -9.53 -22.47 3.13
CA ILE A 24 -9.45 -21.59 4.29
C ILE A 24 -8.17 -20.76 4.21
N LEU A 25 -7.07 -21.40 3.82
CA LEU A 25 -5.80 -20.70 3.62
C LEU A 25 -5.91 -19.61 2.54
N LEU A 26 -6.52 -19.94 1.40
CA LEU A 26 -6.75 -18.99 0.31
C LEU A 26 -7.54 -17.78 0.81
N LEU A 27 -8.59 -17.99 1.61
CA LEU A 27 -9.38 -16.92 2.20
C LEU A 27 -8.55 -16.03 3.14
N LEU A 28 -7.73 -16.62 4.01
CA LEU A 28 -6.84 -15.88 4.91
C LEU A 28 -5.79 -15.06 4.13
N VAL A 29 -5.22 -15.64 3.07
CA VAL A 29 -4.25 -14.96 2.21
C VAL A 29 -4.89 -13.78 1.48
N ILE A 30 -6.09 -13.95 0.91
CA ILE A 30 -6.83 -12.86 0.25
C ILE A 30 -7.17 -11.74 1.25
N LEU A 31 -7.63 -12.10 2.45
CA LEU A 31 -7.92 -11.13 3.52
C LEU A 31 -6.66 -10.34 3.90
N LEU A 32 -5.50 -11.01 3.94
CA LEU A 32 -4.22 -10.38 4.28
C LEU A 32 -3.64 -9.59 3.09
N LEU A 33 -3.96 -9.92 1.84
CA LEU A 33 -3.56 -9.15 0.66
C LEU A 33 -4.26 -7.78 0.59
N TYR A 34 -5.49 -7.66 1.11
CA TYR A 34 -6.22 -6.39 1.12
C TYR A 34 -5.48 -5.23 1.82
N PRO A 35 -5.04 -5.36 3.09
CA PRO A 35 -4.29 -4.29 3.76
C PRO A 35 -2.94 -4.02 3.10
N LEU A 36 -2.33 -5.00 2.43
CA LEU A 36 -1.11 -4.76 1.65
C LEU A 36 -1.42 -3.86 0.44
N ALA A 37 -2.45 -4.20 -0.33
CA ALA A 37 -2.86 -3.43 -1.49
C ALA A 37 -3.22 -1.98 -1.13
N THR A 38 -3.90 -1.74 -0.01
CA THR A 38 -4.25 -0.37 0.42
C THR A 38 -3.01 0.45 0.80
N ILE A 39 -2.06 -0.14 1.53
CA ILE A 39 -0.84 0.58 1.92
C ILE A 39 0.01 0.93 0.70
N PHE A 40 0.21 -0.01 -0.23
CA PHE A 40 0.97 0.25 -1.46
C PHE A 40 0.25 1.28 -2.34
N THR A 41 -1.07 1.21 -2.45
CA THR A 41 -1.85 2.21 -3.22
C THR A 41 -1.65 3.60 -2.65
N LYS A 42 -1.68 3.75 -1.32
CA LYS A 42 -1.41 5.02 -0.65
C LYS A 42 0.00 5.54 -0.94
N HIS A 43 1.02 4.70 -0.85
CA HIS A 43 2.41 5.12 -1.11
C HIS A 43 2.65 5.50 -2.58
N LEU A 44 2.04 4.78 -3.53
CA LEU A 44 2.07 5.15 -4.96
C LEU A 44 1.39 6.50 -5.19
N HIS A 45 0.23 6.66 -4.56
CA HIS A 45 -0.57 7.86 -4.64
C HIS A 45 0.16 9.07 -4.07
N ASP A 46 0.87 8.94 -2.94
CA ASP A 46 1.70 9.99 -2.33
C ASP A 46 2.84 10.48 -3.26
N ARG A 47 3.08 9.80 -4.39
CA ARG A 47 4.03 10.21 -5.44
C ARG A 47 3.37 10.58 -6.77
N GLY A 48 2.05 10.72 -6.79
CA GLY A 48 1.29 11.02 -8.00
C GLY A 48 1.26 9.88 -9.02
N LYS A 49 1.68 8.66 -8.65
CA LYS A 49 1.52 7.46 -9.48
C LYS A 49 0.16 6.82 -9.17
N SER A 50 -0.47 6.23 -10.17
CA SER A 50 -1.76 5.55 -10.00
C SER A 50 -1.60 4.22 -9.26
N GLY A 51 -2.62 3.78 -8.52
CA GLY A 51 -2.66 2.44 -7.92
C GLY A 51 -2.71 1.30 -8.95
N GLY A 52 -2.86 1.61 -10.25
CA GLY A 52 -2.95 0.62 -11.32
C GLY A 52 -1.71 -0.28 -11.45
N TRP A 53 -0.56 0.16 -10.95
CA TRP A 53 0.66 -0.66 -10.90
C TRP A 53 0.48 -1.94 -10.05
N LEU A 54 -0.32 -1.89 -8.97
CA LEU A 54 -0.65 -3.08 -8.19
C LEU A 54 -1.57 -4.05 -8.94
N LEU A 55 -2.53 -3.49 -9.69
CA LEU A 55 -3.44 -4.29 -10.50
C LEU A 55 -2.67 -5.05 -11.59
N LEU A 56 -1.68 -4.39 -12.20
CA LEU A 56 -0.79 -5.02 -13.18
C LEU A 56 -0.02 -6.22 -12.58
N VAL A 57 0.52 -6.09 -11.36
CA VAL A 57 1.15 -7.22 -10.66
C VAL A 57 0.18 -8.37 -10.44
N PHE A 58 -1.05 -8.06 -10.00
CA PHE A 58 -2.07 -9.07 -9.76
C PHE A 58 -2.47 -9.84 -11.03
N VAL A 59 -2.62 -9.11 -12.15
CA VAL A 59 -2.90 -9.70 -13.46
C VAL A 59 -1.75 -10.61 -13.89
N LEU A 60 -0.50 -10.15 -13.78
CA LEU A 60 0.67 -10.96 -14.14
C LEU A 60 0.78 -12.25 -13.32
N PHE A 61 0.46 -12.21 -12.03
CA PHE A 61 0.43 -13.41 -11.18
C PHE A 61 -0.74 -14.36 -11.50
N SER A 62 -1.82 -13.85 -12.10
CA SER A 62 -3.02 -14.64 -12.43
C SER A 62 -2.98 -15.24 -13.84
N ILE A 63 -2.07 -14.78 -14.70
CA ILE A 63 -1.93 -15.32 -16.06
C ILE A 63 -1.39 -16.75 -15.99
N ASP A 64 -2.12 -17.68 -16.61
CA ASP A 64 -1.60 -19.02 -16.85
C ASP A 64 -0.57 -18.97 -17.98
N VAL A 65 0.69 -19.08 -17.59
CA VAL A 65 1.81 -19.06 -18.54
C VAL A 65 2.13 -20.43 -19.13
N SER A 66 1.44 -21.50 -18.72
CA SER A 66 1.73 -22.88 -19.14
C SER A 66 1.66 -23.10 -20.66
N LEU A 67 0.89 -22.26 -21.36
CA LEU A 67 0.69 -22.33 -22.81
C LEU A 67 1.83 -21.70 -23.62
N PHE A 68 2.77 -20.99 -22.99
CA PHE A 68 3.88 -20.33 -23.68
C PHE A 68 5.12 -21.23 -23.80
N THR A 69 6.06 -20.85 -24.68
CA THR A 69 7.34 -21.55 -24.79
C THR A 69 8.20 -21.36 -23.52
N PRO A 70 9.18 -22.25 -23.23
CA PRO A 70 9.91 -22.26 -21.96
C PRO A 70 10.59 -20.93 -21.59
N PHE A 71 11.09 -20.20 -22.59
CA PHE A 71 11.69 -18.89 -22.39
C PHE A 71 10.67 -17.87 -21.85
N TRP A 72 9.47 -17.83 -22.44
CA TRP A 72 8.40 -16.93 -22.05
C TRP A 72 7.74 -17.32 -20.72
N GLN A 73 7.68 -18.61 -20.40
CA GLN A 73 7.25 -19.08 -19.08
C GLN A 73 8.12 -18.52 -17.95
N TRP A 74 9.43 -18.53 -18.16
CA TRP A 74 10.37 -17.96 -17.18
C TRP A 74 10.29 -16.43 -17.15
N GLY A 75 10.26 -15.79 -18.32
CA GLY A 75 10.23 -14.34 -18.45
C GLY A 75 8.97 -13.70 -17.87
N ILE A 76 7.79 -14.12 -18.36
CA ILE A 76 6.50 -13.56 -17.95
C ILE A 76 6.05 -14.13 -16.62
N GLY A 77 6.27 -15.43 -16.38
CA GLY A 77 5.75 -16.10 -15.19
C GLY A 77 6.56 -15.86 -13.92
N ARG A 78 7.85 -15.49 -14.04
CA ARG A 78 8.73 -15.35 -12.86
C ARG A 78 9.51 -14.05 -12.86
N PHE A 79 10.21 -13.73 -13.95
CA PHE A 79 11.10 -12.56 -13.99
C PHE A 79 10.32 -11.24 -13.91
N LEU A 80 9.32 -11.03 -14.76
CA LEU A 80 8.57 -9.78 -14.84
C LEU A 80 7.80 -9.46 -13.55
N PRO A 81 7.07 -10.40 -12.92
CA PRO A 81 6.40 -10.16 -11.63
C PRO A 81 7.39 -9.78 -10.52
N LEU A 82 8.52 -10.50 -10.41
CA LEU A 82 9.55 -10.21 -9.42
C LEU A 82 10.21 -8.84 -9.65
N PHE A 83 10.47 -8.48 -10.90
CA PHE A 83 11.06 -7.19 -11.25
C PHE A 83 10.13 -6.03 -10.85
N ILE A 84 8.84 -6.12 -11.17
CA ILE A 84 7.87 -5.08 -10.82
C ILE A 84 7.70 -4.98 -9.31
N VAL A 85 7.58 -6.11 -8.60
CA VAL A 85 7.50 -6.13 -7.12
C VAL A 85 8.73 -5.49 -6.49
N THR A 86 9.93 -5.75 -7.03
CA THR A 86 11.17 -5.15 -6.54
C THR A 86 11.16 -3.62 -6.72
N ILE A 87 10.75 -3.13 -7.89
CA ILE A 87 10.62 -1.69 -8.14
C ILE A 87 9.57 -1.07 -7.20
N LEU A 88 8.42 -1.72 -7.03
CA LEU A 88 7.34 -1.27 -6.16
C LEU A 88 7.79 -1.22 -4.69
N PHE A 89 8.59 -2.19 -4.27
CA PHE A 89 9.15 -2.27 -2.93
C PHE A 89 10.22 -1.19 -2.68
N LEU A 90 11.11 -0.95 -3.64
CA LEU A 90 12.07 0.16 -3.56
C LEU A 90 11.36 1.51 -3.56
N ASP A 91 10.36 1.68 -4.44
CA ASP A 91 9.53 2.87 -4.52
C ASP A 91 8.79 3.09 -3.20
N CYS A 92 8.21 2.08 -2.56
CA CYS A 92 7.46 2.28 -1.31
C CYS A 92 8.31 2.22 -0.03
N GLY A 93 9.46 1.56 -0.05
CA GLY A 93 10.30 1.31 1.13
C GLY A 93 11.38 2.37 1.38
N SER A 94 11.96 2.96 0.32
CA SER A 94 13.18 3.76 0.48
C SER A 94 13.00 5.27 0.34
N PHE A 95 11.95 5.76 -0.34
CA PHE A 95 11.83 7.20 -0.57
C PHE A 95 10.63 7.85 0.12
N LYS A 96 10.83 9.11 0.55
CA LYS A 96 9.78 9.93 1.16
C LYS A 96 8.73 10.32 0.11
N GLY A 97 7.50 10.57 0.58
CA GLY A 97 6.42 11.11 -0.26
C GLY A 97 6.79 12.48 -0.84
N GLN A 98 6.10 12.92 -1.89
CA GLN A 98 6.35 14.24 -2.47
C GLN A 98 5.70 15.34 -1.63
N ASP A 99 6.48 16.37 -1.23
CA ASP A 99 5.96 17.55 -0.51
C ASP A 99 5.24 18.57 -1.42
N LYS A 100 5.01 18.22 -2.69
CA LYS A 100 4.31 19.07 -3.67
C LYS A 100 2.82 18.72 -3.73
N ALA A 101 2.00 19.71 -4.09
CA ALA A 101 0.60 19.46 -4.39
C ALA A 101 0.51 18.39 -5.48
N ASN A 102 -0.32 17.39 -5.27
CA ASN A 102 -0.41 16.22 -6.12
C ASN A 102 -1.77 16.25 -6.86
N ARG A 103 -1.89 15.49 -7.96
CA ARG A 103 -3.12 15.32 -8.74
C ARG A 103 -4.33 14.95 -7.87
N TYR A 104 -4.06 14.33 -6.73
CA TYR A 104 -5.06 13.81 -5.83
C TYR A 104 -5.31 14.63 -4.56
N GLY A 105 -4.63 15.76 -4.36
CA GLY A 105 -4.83 16.59 -3.17
C GLY A 105 -3.92 17.81 -3.08
N LYS A 106 -4.38 18.82 -2.32
CA LYS A 106 -3.59 19.99 -1.95
C LYS A 106 -2.40 19.58 -1.06
N LYS A 107 -1.37 20.43 -0.96
CA LYS A 107 -0.22 20.15 -0.09
C LYS A 107 -0.68 19.83 1.33
N THR A 108 -0.03 18.85 1.95
CA THR A 108 -0.14 18.58 3.38
C THR A 108 0.40 19.79 4.15
N GLU A 109 -0.50 20.56 4.75
CA GLU A 109 -0.12 21.56 5.75
C GLU A 109 0.24 20.84 7.05
N GLN A 110 1.32 21.28 7.70
CA GLN A 110 1.66 20.79 9.02
C GLN A 110 0.62 21.31 10.00
N VAL A 111 -0.09 20.39 10.65
CA VAL A 111 -1.04 20.73 11.71
C VAL A 111 -0.24 20.94 12.98
N ASP A 112 -0.27 22.16 13.51
CA ASP A 112 0.28 22.45 14.83
C ASP A 112 -0.63 21.86 15.91
N TYR A 113 -0.24 20.68 16.40
CA TYR A 113 -1.01 19.89 17.36
C TYR A 113 -1.20 20.61 18.69
N LEU A 114 -0.28 21.50 19.06
CA LEU A 114 -0.35 22.26 20.30
C LEU A 114 -1.51 23.25 20.25
N SER A 115 -1.62 23.97 19.14
CA SER A 115 -2.69 24.94 18.87
C SER A 115 -4.06 24.28 18.76
N GLY A 116 -4.15 23.09 18.13
CA GLY A 116 -5.38 22.31 18.05
C GLY A 116 -5.85 21.76 19.40
N LEU A 117 -4.92 21.29 20.24
CA LEU A 117 -5.22 20.81 21.59
C LEU A 117 -5.73 21.96 22.48
N ILE A 118 -5.09 23.13 22.42
CA ILE A 118 -5.51 24.32 23.19
C ILE A 118 -6.90 24.79 22.75
N PHE A 119 -7.21 24.78 21.44
CA PHE A 119 -8.53 25.17 20.94
C PHE A 119 -9.65 24.24 21.43
N ILE A 120 -9.41 22.92 21.45
CA ILE A 120 -10.40 21.93 21.91
C ILE A 120 -10.65 22.00 23.42
N TYR A 121 -9.61 22.26 24.22
CA TYR A 121 -9.71 22.20 25.68
C TYR A 121 -10.04 23.54 26.35
N LEU A 122 -9.63 24.68 25.77
CA LEU A 122 -9.80 26.00 26.40
C LEU A 122 -10.84 26.88 25.72
N GLY A 123 -11.33 26.53 24.52
CA GLY A 123 -12.37 27.30 23.82
C GLY A 123 -12.01 28.76 23.52
N LEU A 124 -10.76 29.18 23.71
CA LEU A 124 -10.30 30.54 23.43
C LEU A 124 -9.99 30.68 21.93
N PRO A 125 -10.61 31.64 21.21
CA PRO A 125 -10.21 31.97 19.85
C PRO A 125 -8.88 32.73 19.92
N ILE A 126 -7.77 32.00 19.87
CA ILE A 126 -6.48 32.63 19.57
C ILE A 126 -6.60 33.17 18.16
N LEU A 127 -6.41 34.48 18.01
CA LEU A 127 -6.53 35.23 16.77
C LEU A 127 -5.61 34.60 15.71
N PHE A 128 -6.17 33.74 14.85
CA PHE A 128 -5.47 33.16 13.71
C PHE A 128 -5.22 34.25 12.67
N THR A 129 -4.11 34.98 12.80
CA THR A 129 -3.52 35.75 11.69
C THR A 129 -2.77 34.77 10.77
N GLY A 130 -3.52 33.91 10.09
CA GLY A 130 -2.97 32.86 9.24
C GLY A 130 -4.12 32.10 8.62
N ASN A 131 -4.26 32.24 7.31
CA ASN A 131 -5.30 31.68 6.46
C ASN A 131 -5.64 30.22 6.84
N VAL A 132 -6.75 30.01 7.53
CA VAL A 132 -7.21 28.69 7.94
C VAL A 132 -7.68 27.93 6.69
N PRO A 133 -7.16 26.73 6.38
CA PRO A 133 -7.71 25.90 5.33
C PRO A 133 -9.14 25.52 5.73
N ARG A 134 -10.11 26.10 5.03
CA ARG A 134 -11.51 25.71 5.08
C ARG A 134 -11.58 24.24 4.70
N PHE A 135 -11.87 23.36 5.67
CA PHE A 135 -12.23 21.97 5.40
C PHE A 135 -13.55 21.98 4.62
N THR A 136 -13.46 22.09 3.31
CA THR A 136 -14.58 21.79 2.41
C THR A 136 -14.59 20.28 2.24
N THR A 137 -15.68 19.69 2.71
CA THR A 137 -16.14 18.31 2.44
C THR A 137 -16.00 17.90 0.99
#